data_AF-A0A972PAN0-F1
#
_entry.id   AF-A0A972PAN0-F1
#
_cell.length_a   1.000
_cell.length_b   1.000
_cell.length_c   1.000
_cell.angle_alpha   90.00
_cell.angle_beta   90.00
_cell.angle_gamma   90.00
#
_symmetry.space_group_name_H-M   'P 1'
#
loop_
_entity.id
_entity.type
_entity.pdbx_description
1 polymer ?
#
loop_
_entity_poly.entity_id
_entity_poly.type
_entity_poly.pdbx_seq_one_letter_code
_entity_poly.pdbx_strand_id
1 'polypeptide(L)'
;MHVTIEDAFGQTIRTLRKARKMSQETLAELSNLDRSFISHLECGKKQPSLVTIFQLAKALKVTPSKIVSLTEEKQKASVEPGDDSASVD
;
A
#
# COMPACT_ATOMS: atom_id res chain seq x y z
N MET A 1 1.24 -17.38 -6.03
CA MET A 1 0.30 -16.32 -6.45
C MET A 1 1.11 -15.06 -6.68
N HIS A 2 1.05 -14.47 -7.87
CA HIS A 2 1.71 -13.19 -8.13
C HIS A 2 0.96 -12.09 -7.36
N VAL A 3 1.63 -11.36 -6.48
CA VAL A 3 1.06 -10.21 -5.78
C VAL A 3 1.21 -9.00 -6.68
N THR A 4 0.08 -8.39 -7.05
CA THR A 4 0.11 -7.19 -7.89
C THR A 4 0.53 -5.97 -7.06
N ILE A 5 0.90 -4.88 -7.73
CA ILE A 5 1.25 -3.63 -7.05
C ILE A 5 0.06 -3.06 -6.27
N GLU A 6 -1.15 -3.25 -6.75
CA GLU A 6 -2.40 -2.84 -6.09
C GLU A 6 -2.62 -3.61 -4.79
N ASP A 7 -2.43 -4.93 -4.81
CA ASP A 7 -2.53 -5.77 -3.62
C ASP A 7 -1.46 -5.39 -2.59
N ALA A 8 -0.21 -5.20 -3.02
CA ALA A 8 0.89 -4.77 -2.15
C ALA A 8 0.61 -3.39 -1.51
N PHE A 9 0.09 -2.44 -2.30
CA PHE A 9 -0.26 -1.12 -1.80
C PHE A 9 -1.42 -1.18 -0.80
N GLY A 10 -2.50 -1.89 -1.15
CA GLY A 10 -3.67 -2.07 -0.29
C GLY A 10 -3.32 -2.71 1.05
N GLN A 11 -2.48 -3.74 1.04
CA GLN A 11 -1.94 -4.36 2.25
C GLN A 11 -1.08 -3.39 3.07
N THR A 12 -0.25 -2.57 2.42
CA THR A 12 0.57 -1.55 3.10
C THR A 12 -0.30 -0.56 3.86
N ILE A 13 -1.32 0.00 3.21
CA ILE A 13 -2.27 0.92 3.85
C ILE A 13 -2.98 0.24 5.01
N ARG A 14 -3.46 -1.00 4.82
CA ARG A 14 -4.12 -1.77 5.87
C ARG A 14 -3.23 -2.02 7.08
N THR A 15 -1.96 -2.36 6.87
CA THR A 15 -0.96 -2.56 7.93
C THR A 15 -0.74 -1.26 8.70
N LEU A 16 -0.48 -0.15 8.00
CA LEU A 16 -0.23 1.16 8.63
C LEU A 16 -1.45 1.68 9.40
N ARG A 17 -2.66 1.46 8.89
CA ARG A 17 -3.91 1.82 9.54
C ARG A 17 -4.13 1.02 10.83
N LYS A 18 -3.98 -0.31 10.76
CA LYS A 18 -4.13 -1.19 11.93
C LYS A 18 -3.10 -0.91 13.01
N ALA A 19 -1.85 -0.62 12.64
CA ALA A 19 -0.80 -0.21 13.58
C ALA A 19 -1.18 1.05 14.39
N ARG A 20 -2.07 1.89 13.84
CA ARG A 20 -2.61 3.10 14.49
C ARG A 20 -3.96 2.88 15.15
N LYS A 21 -4.45 1.65 15.20
CA LYS A 21 -5.76 1.28 15.76
C LYS A 21 -6.92 2.06 15.10
N MET A 22 -6.78 2.45 13.84
CA MET A 22 -7.79 3.19 13.10
C MET A 22 -8.76 2.23 12.40
N SER A 23 -10.06 2.56 12.43
CA SER A 23 -11.05 1.94 11.54
C SER A 23 -10.90 2.46 10.11
N GLN A 24 -11.53 1.82 9.11
CA GLN A 24 -11.55 2.35 7.75
C GLN A 24 -12.29 3.70 7.69
N GLU A 25 -13.34 3.88 8.50
CA GLU A 25 -14.05 5.17 8.66
C GLU A 25 -13.10 6.25 9.13
N THR A 26 -12.37 5.97 10.21
CA THR A 26 -11.42 6.93 10.81
C THR A 26 -10.32 7.32 9.82
N LEU A 27 -9.81 6.37 9.03
CA LEU A 27 -8.81 6.70 8.01
C LEU A 27 -9.42 7.56 6.89
N ALA A 28 -10.64 7.24 6.45
CA ALA A 28 -11.36 8.00 5.43
C ALA A 28 -11.57 9.46 5.87
N GLU A 29 -12.10 9.69 7.08
CA GLU A 29 -12.28 11.01 7.67
C GLU A 29 -10.96 11.80 7.73
N LEU A 30 -9.90 11.21 8.29
CA LEU A 30 -8.61 11.89 8.47
C LEU A 30 -7.87 12.16 7.15
N SER A 31 -8.14 11.38 6.10
CA SER A 31 -7.55 11.57 4.77
C SER A 31 -8.44 12.38 3.82
N ASN A 32 -9.65 12.77 4.26
CA ASN A 32 -10.66 13.41 3.42
C ASN A 32 -10.97 12.58 2.16
N LEU A 33 -11.20 11.28 2.35
CA LEU A 33 -11.54 10.29 1.33
C LEU A 33 -12.81 9.55 1.73
N ASP A 34 -13.45 8.88 0.77
CA ASP A 34 -14.61 8.02 1.07
C ASP A 34 -14.19 6.71 1.74
N ARG A 35 -14.95 6.28 2.76
CA ARG A 35 -14.77 4.96 3.40
C ARG A 35 -14.80 3.80 2.41
N SER A 36 -15.69 3.87 1.40
CA SER A 36 -15.79 2.85 0.34
C SER A 36 -14.53 2.84 -0.54
N PHE A 37 -13.95 4.01 -0.81
CA PHE A 37 -12.68 4.13 -1.50
C PHE A 37 -11.54 3.49 -0.69
N ILE A 38 -11.43 3.78 0.61
CA ILE A 38 -10.46 3.12 1.51
C ILE A 38 -10.63 1.61 1.49
N SER A 39 -11.87 1.11 1.56
CA SER A 39 -12.14 -0.32 1.48
C SER A 39 -11.67 -0.94 0.16
N HIS A 40 -12.00 -0.32 -0.98
CA HIS A 40 -11.57 -0.78 -2.30
C HIS A 40 -10.05 -0.74 -2.47
N LEU A 41 -9.41 0.33 -1.97
CA LEU A 41 -7.96 0.50 -1.97
C LEU A 41 -7.27 -0.63 -1.17
N GLU A 42 -7.75 -0.92 0.04
CA GLU A 42 -7.20 -2.01 0.88
C GLU A 42 -7.42 -3.41 0.30
N CYS A 43 -8.35 -3.56 -0.64
CA CYS A 43 -8.63 -4.81 -1.35
C CYS A 43 -7.99 -4.86 -2.75
N GLY A 44 -7.11 -3.93 -3.10
CA GLY A 44 -6.46 -3.88 -4.42
C GLY A 44 -7.39 -3.51 -5.58
N LYS A 45 -8.63 -3.09 -5.32
CA LYS A 45 -9.65 -2.81 -6.36
C LYS A 45 -9.56 -1.42 -6.96
N LYS A 46 -8.79 -0.51 -6.36
CA LYS A 46 -8.60 0.87 -6.81
C LYS A 46 -7.15 1.29 -6.65
N GLN A 47 -6.64 2.03 -7.62
CA GLN A 47 -5.32 2.65 -7.55
C GLN A 47 -5.43 4.05 -6.94
N PRO A 48 -4.49 4.43 -6.03
CA PRO A 48 -4.42 5.78 -5.51
C PRO A 48 -3.81 6.72 -6.57
N SER A 49 -4.24 7.98 -6.59
CA SER A 49 -3.47 9.03 -7.24
C SER A 49 -2.29 9.45 -6.37
N LEU A 50 -1.34 10.22 -6.92
CA LEU A 50 -0.27 10.81 -6.12
C LEU A 50 -0.84 11.69 -4.97
N VAL A 51 -1.88 12.47 -5.24
CA VAL A 51 -2.58 13.28 -4.23
C VAL A 51 -3.12 12.40 -3.11
N THR A 52 -3.74 11.28 -3.46
CA THR A 52 -4.28 10.30 -2.51
C THR A 52 -3.18 9.72 -1.61
N ILE A 53 -2.00 9.41 -2.16
CA ILE A 53 -0.87 8.91 -1.37
C ILE A 53 -0.46 9.95 -0.31
N PHE A 54 -0.39 11.23 -0.68
CA PHE A 54 -0.03 12.30 0.26
C PHE A 54 -1.11 12.53 1.33
N GLN A 55 -2.40 12.45 0.97
CA GLN A 55 -3.51 12.51 1.93
C GLN A 55 -3.46 11.35 2.94
N LEU A 56 -3.25 10.13 2.45
CA LEU A 56 -3.10 8.94 3.30
C LEU A 56 -1.88 9.04 4.19
N ALA A 57 -0.74 9.49 3.66
CA ALA A 57 0.49 9.68 4.43
C ALA A 57 0.29 10.66 5.59
N LYS A 58 -0.39 11.79 5.34
CA LYS A 58 -0.75 12.77 6.37
C LYS A 58 -1.65 12.15 7.45
N ALA A 59 -2.74 11.47 7.06
CA ALA A 59 -3.67 10.82 7.98
C ALA A 59 -2.99 9.72 8.81
N LEU A 60 -2.11 8.95 8.16
CA LEU A 60 -1.31 7.90 8.77
C LEU A 60 -0.04 8.45 9.43
N LYS A 61 0.20 9.76 9.54
CA LYS A 61 1.41 10.30 10.20
C LYS A 61 2.71 9.59 9.76
N VAL A 62 2.89 9.40 8.46
CA VAL A 62 4.10 8.87 7.83
C VAL A 62 4.47 9.73 6.63
N THR A 63 5.67 9.56 6.08
CA THR A 63 6.00 10.15 4.79
C THR A 63 5.37 9.35 3.65
N PRO A 64 5.03 9.98 2.51
CA PRO A 64 4.61 9.28 1.30
C PRO A 64 5.65 8.23 0.85
N SER A 65 6.94 8.57 0.96
CA SER A 65 8.04 7.64 0.64
C SER A 65 7.99 6.37 1.47
N LYS A 66 7.61 6.45 2.75
CA LYS A 66 7.49 5.25 3.60
C LYS A 66 6.37 4.32 3.12
N ILE A 67 5.27 4.86 2.59
CA ILE A 67 4.21 4.06 1.98
C ILE A 67 4.74 3.34 0.74
N VAL A 68 5.46 4.05 -0.12
CA VAL A 68 6.04 3.48 -1.36
C VAL A 68 7.05 2.39 -1.03
N SER A 69 8.02 2.64 -0.14
CA SER A 69 9.03 1.63 0.23
C SER A 69 8.41 0.36 0.81
N LEU A 70 7.42 0.47 1.70
CA LEU A 70 6.72 -0.70 2.25
C LEU A 70 5.92 -1.45 1.18
N THR A 71 5.40 -0.73 0.19
CA THR A 71 4.69 -1.33 -0.96
C THR A 71 5.67 -2.14 -1.82
N GLU A 72 6.85 -1.58 -2.13
CA GLU A 72 7.91 -2.28 -2.87
C GLU A 72 8.39 -3.54 -2.12
N GLU A 73 8.59 -3.45 -0.81
CA GLU A 73 8.96 -4.59 0.03
C GLU A 73 7.93 -5.73 -0.08
N LYS A 74 6.63 -5.42 -0.01
CA LYS A 74 5.56 -6.42 -0.14
C LYS A 74 5.44 -7.01 -1.55
N GLN A 75 5.63 -6.19 -2.58
CA GLN A 75 5.63 -6.65 -3.96
C GLN A 75 6.77 -7.65 -4.19
N LYS A 76 7.99 -7.31 -3.71
CA LYS A 76 9.19 -8.16 -3.83
C LYS A 76 9.11 -9.44 -3.00
N ALA A 77 8.51 -9.40 -1.81
CA ALA A 77 8.36 -10.59 -0.95
C ALA A 77 7.53 -11.73 -1.57
N SER A 78 6.91 -11.49 -2.72
CA SER A 78 6.14 -12.48 -3.49
C SER A 78 6.88 -13.00 -4.73
N VAL A 79 8.07 -12.45 -4.96
CA VAL A 79 9.04 -12.83 -5.99
C VAL A 79 10.23 -13.41 -5.22
N GLU A 80 10.22 -14.71 -4.95
CA GLU A 80 11.41 -15.42 -4.44
C GLU A 80 12.62 -15.13 -5.36
N PRO A 81 13.84 -14.97 -4.80
CA PRO A 81 15.05 -14.78 -5.59
C PRO A 81 15.43 -16.11 -6.25
N GLY A 82 15.03 -16.29 -7.50
CA GLY A 82 15.30 -17.53 -8.22
C GLY A 82 15.15 -17.36 -9.72
N ASP A 83 16.04 -16.56 -10.33
CA ASP A 83 16.77 -16.89 -11.56
C ASP A 83 17.64 -15.69 -11.95
N ASP A 84 18.78 -15.54 -11.28
CA ASP A 84 19.93 -14.87 -11.89
C ASP A 84 20.99 -15.97 -12.06
N SER A 85 20.64 -17.00 -12.83
CA SER A 85 21.63 -17.91 -13.36
C SER A 85 22.49 -17.13 -14.35
N ALA A 86 23.75 -16.97 -13.98
CA ALA A 86 24.80 -16.45 -14.83
C ALA A 86 24.72 -17.09 -16.23
N SER A 87 24.41 -16.26 -17.23
CA SER A 87 24.81 -16.50 -18.61
C SER A 87 25.90 -15.48 -18.93
N VAL A 88 27.12 -15.85 -18.50
CA VAL A 88 28.32 -15.37 -19.17
C VAL A 88 28.55 -16.37 -20.30
N ASP A 89 28.16 -15.99 -21.52
CA ASP A 89 28.84 -16.42 -22.74
C ASP A 89 29.81 -15.30 -23.15
#